data_AF-A0A101AHC3-F1
#
_entry.id   AF-A0A101AHC3-F1
#
_cell.length_a   1.000
_cell.length_b   1.000
_cell.length_c   1.000
_cell.angle_alpha   90.00
_cell.angle_beta   90.00
_cell.angle_gamma   90.00
#
_symmetry.space_group_name_H-M   'P 1'
#
loop_
_entity.id
_entity.type
_entity.pdbx_description
1 polymer ?
#
loop_
_entity_poly.entity_id
_entity_poly.type
_entity_poly.pdbx_seq_one_letter_code
_entity_poly.pdbx_strand_id
1 'polypeptide(L)'
;MATDREPPQQSHALDEVHEAERRAARARERAAHVGLSAAKSFERSAKRHDELADTQQDSIRRGMPAPEVNEESSARHREAADEDRHLAQRKRDQSEAGLSPSPEG
;
A
#
# COMPACT_ATOMS: atom_id res chain seq x y z
N MET A 1 -12.02 59.95 -12.23
CA MET A 1 -12.50 58.85 -11.35
C MET A 1 -12.21 57.54 -12.08
N ALA A 2 -11.02 56.96 -11.86
CA ALA A 2 -10.69 55.64 -12.38
C ALA A 2 -11.12 54.62 -11.33
N THR A 3 -12.16 53.84 -11.61
CA THR A 3 -12.46 52.65 -10.82
C THR A 3 -11.47 51.59 -11.28
N ASP A 4 -10.36 51.48 -10.55
CA ASP A 4 -9.41 50.39 -10.67
C ASP A 4 -10.11 49.14 -10.13
N ARG A 5 -10.82 48.45 -11.01
CA ARG A 5 -11.52 47.20 -10.71
C ARG A 5 -10.58 46.11 -11.21
N GLU A 6 -9.82 45.50 -10.30
CA GLU A 6 -9.02 44.31 -10.61
C GLU A 6 -9.88 43.32 -11.40
N PRO A 7 -9.35 42.73 -12.48
CA PRO A 7 -10.18 42.04 -13.46
C PRO A 7 -10.70 40.73 -12.87
N PRO A 8 -11.98 40.38 -13.13
CA PRO A 8 -12.61 39.12 -12.66
C PRO A 8 -11.87 37.84 -13.11
N GLN A 9 -10.94 37.96 -14.06
CA GLN A 9 -10.12 36.87 -14.58
C GLN A 9 -9.15 36.30 -13.54
N GLN A 10 -8.64 37.11 -12.60
CA GLN A 10 -7.74 36.62 -11.55
C GLN A 10 -8.48 35.81 -10.48
N SER A 11 -9.69 36.22 -10.09
CA SER A 11 -10.52 35.46 -9.13
C SER A 11 -10.96 34.11 -9.70
N HIS A 12 -11.33 34.07 -10.99
CA HIS A 12 -11.67 32.81 -11.66
C HIS A 12 -10.48 31.84 -11.71
N ALA A 13 -9.27 32.33 -11.97
CA ALA A 13 -8.07 31.50 -11.97
C ALA A 13 -7.75 30.94 -10.57
N LEU A 14 -7.94 31.73 -9.51
CA LEU A 14 -7.74 31.26 -8.12
C LEU A 14 -8.76 30.19 -7.71
N ASP A 15 -10.03 30.35 -8.12
CA ASP A 15 -11.07 29.35 -7.86
C ASP A 15 -10.78 28.01 -8.58
N GLU A 16 -10.26 28.08 -9.81
CA GLU A 16 -9.84 26.89 -10.57
C GLU A 16 -8.65 26.17 -9.91
N VAL A 17 -7.66 26.92 -9.40
CA VAL A 17 -6.51 26.37 -8.66
C VAL A 17 -6.99 25.66 -7.39
N HIS A 18 -7.82 26.30 -6.58
CA HIS A 18 -8.36 25.67 -5.37
C HIS A 18 -9.18 24.41 -5.67
N GLU A 19 -9.98 24.39 -6.74
CA GLU A 19 -10.72 23.20 -7.13
C GLU A 19 -9.79 22.09 -7.65
N ALA A 20 -8.71 22.43 -8.36
CA ALA A 20 -7.69 21.47 -8.76
C ALA A 20 -6.98 20.86 -7.55
N GLU A 21 -6.59 21.67 -6.56
CA GLU A 21 -5.97 21.22 -5.32
C GLU A 21 -6.89 20.31 -4.51
N ARG A 22 -8.17 20.68 -4.35
CA ARG A 22 -9.17 19.82 -3.70
C ARG A 22 -9.31 18.48 -4.41
N ARG A 23 -9.36 18.46 -5.74
CA ARG A 23 -9.44 17.21 -6.52
C ARG A 23 -8.18 16.37 -6.36
N ALA A 24 -7.01 16.99 -6.35
CA ALA A 24 -5.73 16.32 -6.13
C ALA A 24 -5.63 15.73 -4.71
N ALA A 25 -6.08 16.45 -3.68
CA ALA A 25 -6.14 15.96 -2.31
C ALA A 25 -7.04 14.71 -2.20
N ARG A 26 -8.27 14.78 -2.73
CA ARG A 26 -9.20 13.63 -2.76
C ARG A 26 -8.64 12.45 -3.55
N ALA A 27 -7.89 12.69 -4.62
CA ALA A 27 -7.24 11.62 -5.38
C ALA A 27 -6.14 10.92 -4.57
N ARG A 28 -5.32 11.69 -3.86
CA ARG A 28 -4.28 11.18 -2.94
C ARG A 28 -4.89 10.34 -1.82
N GLU A 29 -5.95 10.85 -1.18
CA GLU A 29 -6.69 10.14 -0.13
C GLU A 29 -7.22 8.78 -0.62
N ARG A 30 -7.88 8.76 -1.80
CA ARG A 30 -8.35 7.50 -2.40
C ARG A 30 -7.21 6.53 -2.70
N ALA A 31 -6.11 7.03 -3.26
CA ALA A 31 -4.94 6.21 -3.56
C ALA A 31 -4.34 5.59 -2.28
N ALA A 32 -4.28 6.37 -1.18
CA ALA A 32 -3.82 5.88 0.11
C ALA A 32 -4.73 4.78 0.67
N HIS A 33 -6.05 4.93 0.61
CA HIS A 33 -6.96 3.86 1.07
C HIS A 33 -6.81 2.57 0.25
N VAL A 34 -6.60 2.68 -1.07
CA VAL A 34 -6.32 1.52 -1.92
C VAL A 34 -4.98 0.89 -1.52
N GLY A 35 -3.95 1.70 -1.26
CA GLY A 35 -2.65 1.23 -0.80
C GLY A 35 -2.72 0.50 0.54
N LEU A 36 -3.46 1.02 1.53
CA LEU A 36 -3.71 0.34 2.81
C LEU A 36 -4.47 -0.98 2.63
N SER A 37 -5.42 -1.01 1.70
CA SER A 37 -6.16 -2.24 1.38
C SER A 37 -5.24 -3.29 0.73
N ALA A 38 -4.33 -2.87 -0.14
CA ALA A 38 -3.31 -3.73 -0.71
C ALA A 38 -2.34 -4.25 0.36
N ALA A 39 -1.91 -3.39 1.31
CA ALA A 39 -1.07 -3.81 2.43
C ALA A 39 -1.71 -4.97 3.22
N LYS A 40 -2.98 -4.82 3.61
CA LYS A 40 -3.75 -5.88 4.29
C LYS A 40 -3.85 -7.16 3.46
N SER A 41 -3.86 -7.05 2.13
CA SER A 41 -3.88 -8.22 1.25
C SER A 41 -2.56 -8.97 1.27
N PHE A 42 -1.43 -8.26 1.20
CA PHE A 42 -0.11 -8.86 1.31
C PHE A 42 0.07 -9.53 2.68
N GLU A 43 -0.38 -8.93 3.79
CA GLU A 43 -0.31 -9.59 5.10
C GLU A 43 -1.08 -10.91 5.17
N ARG A 44 -2.28 -10.95 4.57
CA ARG A 44 -3.05 -12.19 4.49
C ARG A 44 -2.35 -13.24 3.63
N SER A 45 -1.68 -12.81 2.56
CA SER A 45 -0.89 -13.67 1.69
C SER A 45 0.32 -14.24 2.44
N ALA A 46 1.08 -13.40 3.14
CA ALA A 46 2.20 -13.81 3.99
C ALA A 46 1.78 -14.88 5.02
N LYS A 47 0.66 -14.66 5.72
CA LYS A 47 0.14 -15.63 6.69
C LYS A 47 -0.15 -17.00 6.05
N ARG A 48 -0.71 -17.02 4.85
CA ARG A 48 -0.99 -18.27 4.13
C ARG A 48 0.28 -18.98 3.69
N HIS A 49 1.30 -18.21 3.29
CA HIS A 49 2.61 -18.76 3.00
C HIS A 49 3.24 -19.40 4.24
N ASP A 50 3.21 -18.74 5.40
CA ASP A 50 3.66 -19.35 6.67
C ASP A 50 2.89 -20.65 7.00
N GLU A 51 1.56 -20.61 6.92
CA GLU A 51 0.72 -21.78 7.21
C GLU A 51 1.04 -22.97 6.30
N LEU A 52 1.36 -22.71 5.02
CA LEU A 52 1.76 -23.75 4.08
C LEU A 52 3.19 -24.26 4.34
N ALA A 53 4.12 -23.36 4.69
CA ALA A 53 5.47 -23.73 5.09
C ALA A 53 5.46 -24.66 6.33
N ASP A 54 4.61 -24.35 7.31
CA ASP A 54 4.44 -25.15 8.52
C ASP A 54 3.79 -26.51 8.21
N THR A 55 2.80 -26.55 7.31
CA THR A 55 2.19 -27.81 6.86
C THR A 55 3.21 -28.75 6.18
N GLN A 56 4.14 -28.18 5.41
CA GLN A 56 5.21 -28.96 4.77
C GLN A 56 6.23 -29.47 5.80
N GLN A 57 6.58 -28.66 6.80
CA GLN A 57 7.43 -29.12 7.92
C GLN A 57 6.74 -30.23 8.74
N ASP A 58 5.44 -30.10 9.00
CA ASP A 58 4.63 -31.16 9.62
C ASP A 58 4.67 -32.46 8.84
N SER A 59 4.63 -32.37 7.51
CA SER A 59 4.69 -33.53 6.63
C SER A 59 6.02 -34.26 6.74
N ILE A 60 7.14 -33.53 6.84
CA ILE A 60 8.48 -34.09 7.11
C ILE A 60 8.48 -34.79 8.47
N ARG A 61 7.99 -34.12 9.52
CA ARG A 61 7.95 -34.67 10.90
C ARG A 61 7.13 -35.95 11.01
N ARG A 62 6.11 -36.12 10.16
CA ARG A 62 5.27 -37.33 10.08
C ARG A 62 5.87 -38.44 9.20
N GLY A 63 7.05 -38.22 8.63
CA GLY A 63 7.74 -39.21 7.79
C GLY A 63 7.12 -39.39 6.41
N MET A 64 6.47 -38.36 5.86
CA MET A 64 6.00 -38.42 4.48
C MET A 64 7.18 -38.58 3.50
N PRO A 65 7.01 -39.31 2.38
CA PRO A 65 8.06 -39.47 1.37
C PRO A 65 8.57 -38.13 0.83
N ALA A 66 9.81 -38.11 0.33
CA ALA A 66 10.50 -36.95 -0.24
C ALA A 66 10.60 -35.73 0.71
N PRO A 67 11.23 -35.88 1.89
CA PRO A 67 11.39 -34.79 2.85
C PRO A 67 12.13 -33.57 2.27
N GLU A 68 13.07 -33.79 1.35
CA GLU A 68 13.86 -32.75 0.68
C GLU A 68 12.98 -31.79 -0.15
N VAL A 69 11.93 -32.29 -0.80
CA VAL A 69 11.00 -31.48 -1.57
C VAL A 69 10.14 -30.61 -0.65
N ASN A 70 9.70 -31.19 0.47
CA ASN A 70 8.93 -30.46 1.47
C ASN A 70 9.80 -29.41 2.18
N GLU A 71 11.07 -29.69 2.41
CA GLU A 71 12.01 -28.75 3.04
C GLU A 71 12.27 -27.55 2.12
N GLU A 72 12.58 -27.82 0.85
CA GLU A 72 12.81 -26.78 -0.15
C GLU A 72 11.56 -25.93 -0.39
N SER A 73 10.39 -26.56 -0.51
CA SER A 73 9.14 -25.83 -0.68
C SER A 73 8.78 -25.01 0.55
N SER A 74 9.08 -25.51 1.76
CA SER A 74 8.81 -24.80 3.01
C SER A 74 9.66 -23.53 3.09
N ALA A 75 10.94 -23.64 2.72
CA ALA A 75 11.84 -22.50 2.63
C ALA A 75 11.32 -21.44 1.64
N ARG A 76 10.88 -21.84 0.44
CA ARG A 76 10.31 -20.91 -0.55
C ARG A 76 9.06 -20.20 -0.04
N HIS A 77 8.20 -20.89 0.70
CA HIS A 77 7.04 -20.24 1.29
C HIS A 77 7.42 -19.24 2.39
N ARG A 78 8.42 -19.53 3.22
CA ARG A 78 8.92 -18.56 4.20
C ARG A 78 9.49 -17.31 3.51
N GLU A 79 10.27 -17.49 2.45
CA GLU A 79 10.78 -16.39 1.64
C GLU A 79 9.65 -15.53 1.06
N ALA A 80 8.65 -16.17 0.44
CA ALA A 80 7.48 -15.45 -0.09
C ALA A 80 6.69 -14.71 1.01
N ALA A 81 6.58 -15.29 2.21
CA ALA A 81 5.95 -14.63 3.35
C ALA A 81 6.71 -13.37 3.77
N ASP A 82 8.04 -13.41 3.79
CA ASP A 82 8.88 -12.26 4.11
C ASP A 82 8.78 -11.16 3.05
N GLU A 83 8.77 -11.53 1.77
CA GLU A 83 8.54 -10.60 0.67
C GLU A 83 7.18 -9.91 0.78
N ASP A 84 6.11 -10.66 1.05
CA ASP A 84 4.77 -10.12 1.23
C ASP A 84 4.69 -9.19 2.45
N ARG A 85 5.33 -9.53 3.58
CA ARG A 85 5.43 -8.63 4.74
C ARG A 85 6.14 -7.34 4.39
N HIS A 86 7.23 -7.42 3.61
CA HIS A 86 7.96 -6.25 3.15
C HIS A 86 7.11 -5.36 2.24
N LEU A 87 6.39 -5.96 1.29
CA LEU A 87 5.45 -5.24 0.42
C LEU A 87 4.30 -4.61 1.21
N ALA A 88 3.76 -5.31 2.21
CA ALA A 88 2.75 -4.77 3.10
C ALA A 88 3.23 -3.52 3.83
N GLN A 89 4.44 -3.57 4.40
CA GLN A 89 5.02 -2.43 5.12
C GLN A 89 5.23 -1.24 4.17
N ARG A 90 5.85 -1.47 3.01
CA ARG A 90 6.04 -0.42 2.00
C ARG A 90 4.73 0.23 1.57
N LYS A 91 3.65 -0.54 1.43
CA LYS A 91 2.33 -0.02 1.09
C LYS A 91 1.73 0.82 2.22
N ARG A 92 1.95 0.45 3.49
CA ARG A 92 1.57 1.30 4.62
C ARG A 92 2.32 2.61 4.62
N ASP A 93 3.64 2.58 4.56
CA ASP A 93 4.48 3.78 4.57
C ASP A 93 4.09 4.77 3.46
N GLN A 94 3.90 4.26 2.23
CA GLN A 94 3.47 5.07 1.08
C GLN A 94 2.07 5.67 1.26
N SER A 95 1.15 4.91 1.86
CA SER A 95 -0.24 5.33 2.01
C SER A 95 -0.42 6.31 3.16
N GLU A 96 0.26 6.09 4.27
CA GLU A 96 0.26 6.99 5.43
C GLU A 96 0.89 8.34 5.07
N ALA A 97 1.95 8.34 4.26
CA ALA A 97 2.50 9.57 3.69
C ALA A 97 1.48 10.32 2.80
N GLY A 98 0.61 9.59 2.08
CA GLY A 98 -0.45 10.17 1.26
C GLY A 98 -1.64 10.72 2.06
N LEU A 99 -1.83 10.29 3.30
CA LEU A 99 -2.88 10.77 4.23
C LEU A 99 -2.38 11.89 5.16
N SER A 100 -1.06 12.03 5.29
CA SER A 100 -0.47 13.09 6.08
C SER A 100 -0.70 14.44 5.37
N PRO A 101 -1.23 15.47 6.06
CA PRO A 101 -1.34 16.79 5.47
C PRO A 101 0.08 17.24 5.08
N SER A 102 0.28 17.64 3.83
CA SER A 102 1.51 18.36 3.47
C SER A 102 1.59 19.60 4.36
N PRO A 103 2.76 19.94 4.93
CA PRO A 103 2.92 21.24 5.57
C PRO A 103 2.57 22.29 4.54
N GLU A 104 1.58 23.12 4.86
CA GLU A 104 1.13 24.22 4.03
C GLU A 104 2.35 25.07 3.64
N GLY A 105 2.53 25.28 2.35
CA GLY A 105 3.52 26.20 1.78
C GLY A 105 2.79 27.39 1.21
#